data_AF-A0A949CQ79-F1
#
_entry.id   AF-A0A949CQ79-F1
#
_cell.length_a   1.000
_cell.length_b   1.000
_cell.length_c   1.000
_cell.angle_alpha   90.00
_cell.angle_beta   90.00
_cell.angle_gamma   90.00
#
_symmetry.space_group_name_H-M   'P 1'
#
loop_
_entity.id
_entity.type
_entity.pdbx_description
1 polymer ?
#
loop_
_entity_poly.entity_id
_entity_poly.type
_entity_poly.pdbx_seq_one_letter_code
_entity_poly.pdbx_strand_id
1 'polypeptide(L)'
;KDEAIDKAYTLGASDPEIIYEVIWKQILPPILDTIRLQIGPAMIFLLAAEMLVGGEGMGYRIRMESRALDMSIPYSYLCILGFTGLFGDWCLLWLRKKLCPWYDR
;
A
#
# COMPACT_ATOMS: atom_id res chain seq x y z
N LYS A 1 -12.21 -8.38 -20.66
CA LYS A 1 -10.84 -7.82 -20.65
C LYS A 1 -10.25 -7.82 -22.05
N ASP A 2 -10.61 -8.81 -22.86
CA ASP A 2 -10.18 -9.02 -24.25
C ASP A 2 -10.76 -7.99 -25.23
N GLU A 3 -11.95 -7.45 -24.97
CA GLU A 3 -12.61 -6.48 -25.87
C GLU A 3 -11.82 -5.16 -26.05
N ALA A 4 -11.01 -4.75 -25.06
CA ALA A 4 -10.17 -3.55 -25.18
C ALA A 4 -8.93 -3.80 -26.05
N ILE A 5 -8.42 -5.02 -26.02
CA ILE A 5 -7.27 -5.46 -26.82
C ILE A 5 -7.73 -5.66 -28.27
N ASP A 6 -8.88 -6.30 -28.48
CA ASP A 6 -9.48 -6.57 -29.79
C ASP A 6 -9.83 -5.28 -30.55
N LYS A 7 -10.34 -4.25 -29.83
CA LYS A 7 -10.58 -2.91 -30.39
C LYS A 7 -9.29 -2.19 -30.78
N ALA A 8 -8.21 -2.32 -30.00
CA ALA A 8 -6.92 -1.71 -30.31
C ALA A 8 -6.28 -2.34 -31.57
N TYR A 9 -6.41 -3.66 -31.74
CA TYR A 9 -5.99 -4.35 -32.96
C TYR A 9 -6.85 -3.95 -34.18
N THR A 10 -8.16 -3.75 -34.00
CA THR A 10 -9.08 -3.30 -35.07
C THR A 10 -8.77 -1.86 -35.53
N LEU A 11 -8.19 -1.02 -34.66
CA LEU A 11 -7.78 0.35 -34.96
C LEU A 11 -6.39 0.45 -35.65
N GLY A 12 -5.71 -0.68 -35.90
CA GLY A 12 -4.46 -0.71 -36.66
C GLY A 12 -3.21 -0.25 -35.89
N ALA A 13 -3.25 -0.30 -34.56
CA ALA A 13 -2.12 0.05 -33.72
C ALA A 13 -0.99 -1.00 -33.81
N SER A 14 0.26 -0.54 -33.81
CA SER A 14 1.43 -1.43 -33.80
C SER A 14 1.61 -2.08 -32.43
N ASP A 15 2.03 -3.35 -32.37
CA ASP A 15 2.20 -4.13 -31.12
C ASP A 15 2.92 -3.40 -29.96
N PRO A 16 4.02 -2.63 -30.15
CA PRO A 16 4.66 -1.91 -29.04
C PRO A 16 3.81 -0.75 -28.50
N GLU A 17 2.99 -0.11 -29.33
CA GLU A 17 2.15 1.03 -28.96
C GLU A 17 0.93 0.57 -28.14
N ILE A 18 0.34 -0.57 -28.50
CA ILE A 18 -0.73 -1.23 -27.73
C ILE A 18 -0.26 -1.61 -26.33
N ILE A 19 0.97 -2.14 -26.21
CA ILE A 19 1.54 -2.52 -24.91
C ILE A 19 1.72 -1.29 -24.02
N TYR A 20 2.28 -0.21 -24.55
CA TYR A 20 2.60 0.95 -23.73
C TYR A 20 1.39 1.80 -23.37
N GLU A 21 0.37 1.87 -24.23
CA GLU A 21 -0.76 2.76 -24.01
C GLU A 21 -1.99 2.04 -23.46
N VAL A 22 -2.30 0.83 -23.94
CA VAL A 22 -3.50 0.09 -23.53
C VAL A 22 -3.19 -0.79 -22.32
N ILE A 23 -2.13 -1.59 -22.39
CA ILE A 23 -1.80 -2.55 -21.33
C ILE A 23 -1.30 -1.83 -20.07
N TRP A 24 -0.43 -0.83 -20.21
CA TRP A 24 0.06 -0.03 -19.07
C TRP A 24 -1.08 0.63 -18.27
N LYS A 25 -2.02 1.30 -18.96
CA LYS A 25 -3.19 1.92 -18.34
C LYS A 25 -4.12 0.88 -17.69
N GLN A 26 -4.20 -0.33 -18.25
CA GLN A 26 -5.08 -1.38 -17.73
C GLN A 26 -4.50 -2.10 -16.50
N ILE A 27 -3.17 -2.24 -16.40
CA ILE A 27 -2.51 -2.93 -15.29
C ILE A 27 -2.23 -2.00 -14.09
N LEU A 28 -2.12 -0.69 -14.30
CA LEU A 28 -1.90 0.28 -13.21
C LEU A 28 -2.96 0.23 -12.07
N PRO A 29 -4.29 0.20 -12.36
CA PRO A 29 -5.31 0.13 -11.32
C PRO A 29 -5.23 -1.11 -10.42
N PRO A 30 -5.13 -2.36 -10.95
CA PRO A 30 -5.03 -3.54 -10.10
C PRO A 30 -3.72 -3.63 -9.31
N ILE A 31 -2.60 -3.10 -9.83
CA ILE A 31 -1.35 -3.01 -9.06
C ILE A 31 -1.55 -2.10 -7.83
N LEU A 32 -2.14 -0.91 -8.02
CA LEU A 32 -2.39 0.02 -6.91
C LEU A 32 -3.33 -0.57 -5.86
N ASP A 33 -4.34 -1.34 -6.28
CA ASP A 33 -5.26 -2.02 -5.36
C ASP A 33 -4.54 -3.13 -4.57
N THR A 34 -3.64 -3.86 -5.24
CA THR A 34 -2.81 -4.87 -4.57
C THR A 34 -1.87 -4.23 -3.55
N ILE A 35 -1.21 -3.11 -3.89
CA ILE A 35 -0.35 -2.37 -2.94
C ILE A 35 -1.14 -1.92 -1.73
N ARG A 36 -2.38 -1.45 -1.94
CA ARG A 36 -3.27 -1.02 -0.87
C ARG A 36 -3.59 -2.17 0.10
N LEU A 37 -3.94 -3.34 -0.43
CA LEU A 37 -4.19 -4.53 0.40
C LEU A 37 -2.96 -4.93 1.22
N GLN A 38 -1.76 -4.67 0.71
CA GLN A 38 -0.50 -5.01 1.37
C GLN A 38 -0.06 -4.02 2.46
N ILE A 39 -0.68 -2.83 2.59
CA ILE A 39 -0.31 -1.86 3.64
C ILE A 39 -0.52 -2.44 5.04
N GLY A 40 -1.65 -3.12 5.28
CA GLY A 40 -1.97 -3.74 6.57
C GLY A 40 -0.90 -4.73 7.05
N PRO A 41 -0.61 -5.80 6.29
CA PRO A 41 0.44 -6.75 6.67
C PRO A 41 1.83 -6.12 6.71
N ALA A 42 2.15 -5.15 5.83
CA ALA A 42 3.44 -4.45 5.87
C ALA A 42 3.68 -3.75 7.21
N MET A 43 2.66 -3.15 7.82
CA MET A 43 2.78 -2.52 9.13
C MET A 43 3.11 -3.52 10.25
N ILE A 44 2.54 -4.73 10.18
CA ILE A 44 2.82 -5.80 11.15
C ILE A 44 4.27 -6.29 11.00
N PHE A 45 4.74 -6.45 9.76
CA PHE A 45 6.13 -6.81 9.49
C PHE A 45 7.13 -5.75 9.97
N LEU A 46 6.81 -4.46 9.77
CA LEU A 46 7.63 -3.36 10.27
C LEU A 46 7.72 -3.38 11.80
N LEU A 47 6.58 -3.56 12.48
CA LEU A 47 6.55 -3.69 13.93
C LEU A 47 7.40 -4.88 14.41
N ALA A 48 7.25 -6.05 13.77
CA ALA A 48 8.03 -7.24 14.09
C ALA A 48 9.54 -6.99 13.90
N ALA A 49 9.94 -6.29 12.83
CA ALA A 49 11.32 -5.94 12.57
C ALA A 49 11.91 -5.02 13.67
N GLU A 50 11.18 -3.99 14.09
CA GLU A 50 11.59 -3.12 15.20
C GLU A 50 11.75 -3.89 16.51
N MET A 51 10.84 -4.82 16.81
CA MET A 51 10.89 -5.63 18.03
C MET A 51 12.06 -6.62 18.07
N LEU A 52 12.50 -7.14 16.91
CA LEU A 52 13.55 -8.15 16.80
C LEU A 52 14.96 -7.54 16.74
N VAL A 53 15.14 -6.45 15.98
CA VAL A 53 16.47 -5.93 15.62
C VAL A 53 16.74 -4.54 16.23
N GLY A 54 15.70 -3.75 16.49
CA GLY A 54 15.86 -2.39 17.00
C GLY A 54 16.31 -2.37 18.46
N GLY A 55 17.43 -1.70 18.75
CA GLY A 55 17.76 -1.26 20.11
C GLY A 55 17.03 0.02 20.52
N GLU A 56 16.50 0.75 19.53
CA GLU A 56 15.75 1.99 19.68
C GLU A 56 14.54 1.96 18.74
N GLY A 57 13.34 2.23 19.24
CA GLY A 57 12.09 2.17 18.46
C GLY A 57 10.84 2.02 19.33
N MET A 58 9.66 2.27 18.74
CA MET A 58 8.38 2.10 19.46
C MET A 58 8.13 0.63 19.78
N GLY A 59 8.36 -0.28 18.82
CA GLY A 59 8.24 -1.73 19.03
C GLY A 59 9.15 -2.26 20.15
N TYR A 60 10.39 -1.78 20.22
CA TYR A 60 11.33 -2.18 21.28
C TYR A 60 10.85 -1.76 22.67
N ARG A 61 10.34 -0.53 22.81
CA ARG A 61 9.78 -0.01 24.06
C ARG A 61 8.54 -0.79 24.50
N ILE A 62 7.64 -1.15 23.58
CA ILE A 62 6.49 -2.02 23.89
C ILE A 62 6.96 -3.35 24.49
N ARG A 63 8.03 -3.96 23.95
CA ARG A 63 8.57 -5.22 24.48
C ARG A 63 9.15 -5.08 25.89
N MET A 64 9.76 -3.94 26.20
CA MET A 64 10.32 -3.66 27.52
C MET A 64 9.24 -3.39 28.56
N GLU A 65 8.25 -2.55 28.21
CA GLU A 65 7.18 -2.12 29.11
C GLU A 65 6.11 -3.19 29.31
N SER A 66 5.90 -4.07 28.33
CA SER A 66 5.06 -5.27 28.50
C SER A 66 5.62 -6.24 29.54
N ARG A 67 6.94 -6.21 29.79
CA ARG A 67 7.58 -6.91 30.92
C ARG A 67 7.41 -6.18 32.25
N ALA A 68 7.27 -4.84 32.22
CA ALA A 68 7.07 -4.01 33.40
C ALA A 68 5.61 -3.98 33.90
N LEU A 69 4.68 -4.61 33.17
CA LEU A 69 3.22 -4.62 33.45
C LEU A 69 2.55 -3.23 33.46
N ASP A 70 3.23 -2.20 32.94
CA ASP A 70 2.62 -0.88 32.76
C ASP A 70 1.77 -0.89 31.48
N MET A 71 0.46 -1.02 31.66
CA MET A 71 -0.48 -1.16 30.55
C MET A 71 -0.72 0.16 29.81
N SER A 72 -0.40 1.32 30.41
CA SER A 72 -0.71 2.63 29.81
C SER A 72 0.16 2.94 28.58
N ILE A 73 1.39 2.44 28.58
CA ILE A 73 2.39 2.71 27.53
C ILE A 73 2.09 1.98 26.19
N PRO A 74 1.82 0.66 26.16
CA PRO A 74 1.57 -0.06 24.90
C PRO A 74 0.32 0.42 24.16
N TYR A 75 -0.73 0.88 24.87
CA TYR A 75 -1.93 1.42 24.22
C TYR A 75 -1.64 2.70 23.42
N SER A 76 -0.79 3.59 23.94
CA SER A 76 -0.41 4.83 23.22
C SER A 76 0.33 4.52 21.92
N TYR A 77 1.27 3.58 21.94
CA TYR A 77 2.00 3.18 20.73
C TYR A 77 1.09 2.48 19.70
N LEU A 78 0.11 1.69 20.14
CA LEU A 78 -0.87 1.08 19.23
C LEU A 78 -1.74 2.14 18.53
N CYS A 79 -2.13 3.21 19.23
CA CYS A 79 -2.82 4.34 18.62
C CYS A 79 -1.96 5.01 17.53
N ILE A 80 -0.67 5.23 17.80
CA ILE A 80 0.25 5.83 16.82
C ILE A 80 0.41 4.91 15.61
N LEU A 81 0.59 3.60 15.81
CA LEU A 81 0.71 2.61 14.75
C LEU A 81 -0.53 2.59 13.85
N GLY A 82 -1.72 2.59 14.46
CA GLY A 82 -2.99 2.67 13.74
C GLY A 82 -3.12 3.96 12.93
N PHE A 83 -2.71 5.09 13.51
CA PHE A 83 -2.70 6.38 12.83
C PHE A 83 -1.76 6.39 11.62
N THR A 84 -0.55 5.83 11.74
CA THR A 84 0.40 5.71 10.62
C THR A 84 -0.14 4.81 9.52
N GLY A 85 -0.80 3.70 9.87
CA GLY A 85 -1.45 2.83 8.88
C GLY A 85 -2.56 3.54 8.11
N LEU A 86 -3.43 4.26 8.82
CA LEU A 86 -4.49 5.09 8.20
C LEU A 86 -3.90 6.19 7.31
N PHE A 87 -2.85 6.86 7.79
CA PHE A 87 -2.14 7.87 7.02
C PHE A 87 -1.54 7.29 5.74
N GLY A 88 -0.99 6.07 5.79
CA GLY A 88 -0.51 5.33 4.63
C GLY A 88 -1.62 5.03 3.62
N ASP A 89 -2.77 4.52 4.06
CA ASP A 89 -3.92 4.24 3.18
C ASP A 89 -4.44 5.53 2.52
N TRP A 90 -4.56 6.62 3.28
CA TRP A 90 -4.96 7.92 2.75
C TRP A 90 -3.97 8.50 1.75
N CYS A 91 -2.67 8.41 2.03
CA CYS A 91 -1.62 8.84 1.11
C CYS A 91 -1.71 8.06 -0.21
N LEU A 92 -1.93 6.74 -0.13
CA LEU A 92 -2.07 5.89 -1.32
C LEU A 92 -3.35 6.19 -2.11
N LEU A 93 -4.46 6.46 -1.43
CA LEU A 93 -5.71 6.93 -2.06
C LEU A 93 -5.52 8.24 -2.81
N TRP A 94 -4.81 9.18 -2.19
CA TRP A 94 -4.50 10.47 -2.80
C TRP A 94 -3.58 10.30 -4.02
N LEU A 95 -2.56 9.45 -3.90
CA LEU A 95 -1.65 9.10 -4.99
C LEU A 95 -2.39 8.42 -6.14
N ARG A 96 -3.33 7.51 -5.84
CA ARG A 96 -4.19 6.84 -6.83
C ARG A 96 -5.04 7.83 -7.59
N LYS A 97 -5.71 8.77 -6.90
CA LYS A 97 -6.51 9.84 -7.54
C LYS A 97 -5.66 10.73 -8.44
N LYS A 98 -4.40 10.97 -8.07
CA LYS A 98 -3.48 11.83 -8.83
C LYS A 98 -2.87 11.11 -10.04
N LEU A 99 -2.50 9.84 -9.91
CA LEU A 99 -1.85 9.06 -10.98
C LEU A 99 -2.86 8.48 -11.99
N CYS A 100 -4.08 8.18 -11.56
CA CYS A 100 -5.11 7.58 -12.41
C CYS A 100 -6.38 8.43 -12.53
N PRO A 101 -6.32 9.68 -13.03
CA PRO A 101 -7.52 10.47 -13.27
C PRO A 101 -8.44 9.86 -14.35
N TRP A 102 -7.92 8.93 -15.15
CA TRP A 102 -8.64 8.28 -16.25
C TRP A 102 -9.47 7.05 -15.83
N TYR A 103 -9.30 6.55 -14.61
CA TYR A 103 -10.01 5.36 -14.10
C TYR A 103 -11.18 5.71 -13.16
N ASP A 104 -11.37 6.99 -12.82
CA ASP A 104 -12.51 7.45 -12.02
C ASP A 104 -13.77 7.62 -12.90
N ARG A 105 -14.16 6.55 -13.61
CA ARG A 105 -15.43 6.44 -14.35
C ARG A 105 -15.97 5.02 -14.37
#